data_AF-A0A518KB47-F1
#
_entry.id   AF-A0A518KB47-F1
#
_cell.length_a   1.000
_cell.length_b   1.000
_cell.length_c   1.000
_cell.angle_alpha   90.00
_cell.angle_beta   90.00
_cell.angle_gamma   90.00
#
_symmetry.space_group_name_H-M   'P 1'
#
loop_
_entity.id
_entity.type
_entity.pdbx_description
1 polymer ?
#
loop_
_entity_poly.entity_id
_entity_poly.type
_entity_poly.pdbx_seq_one_letter_code
_entity_poly.pdbx_strand_id
1 'polypeptide(L)'
;MGHDSSDSPSPEELSQRELWIEEYSARVNARPRDLPLRCPCCGCRTLTERIAFEICDVCFWEDDGQDDGDANECRGGPNGSLSLRQARANYLRFGACEEAMIENVRPPRPDELR
;
A
#
# COMPACT_ATOMS: atom_id res chain seq x y z
N MET A 1 2.57 -10.04 -39.50
CA MET A 1 2.45 -8.89 -38.57
C MET A 1 3.45 -9.17 -37.46
N GLY A 2 4.46 -8.33 -37.28
CA GLY A 2 5.52 -8.58 -36.31
C GLY A 2 5.04 -8.23 -34.90
N HIS A 3 5.21 -9.14 -33.95
CA HIS A 3 5.34 -8.77 -32.55
C HIS A 3 6.81 -8.41 -32.33
N ASP A 4 7.11 -7.12 -32.19
CA ASP A 4 8.45 -6.66 -31.85
C ASP A 4 8.66 -6.80 -30.34
N SER A 5 9.15 -7.97 -29.95
CA SER A 5 9.46 -8.29 -28.55
C SER A 5 10.85 -7.75 -28.18
N SER A 6 11.00 -6.43 -28.05
CA SER A 6 12.25 -5.83 -27.58
C SER A 6 12.13 -4.48 -26.84
N ASP A 7 10.99 -4.21 -26.20
CA ASP A 7 10.77 -2.97 -25.42
C ASP A 7 11.54 -2.99 -24.08
N SER A 8 12.86 -2.86 -24.18
CA SER A 8 13.77 -2.72 -23.04
C SER A 8 13.76 -1.27 -22.58
N PRO A 9 13.63 -0.99 -21.26
CA PRO A 9 13.62 0.37 -20.76
C PRO A 9 14.90 1.11 -21.12
N SER A 10 14.76 2.39 -21.46
CA SER A 10 15.88 3.28 -21.75
C SER A 10 16.77 3.49 -20.52
N PRO A 11 18.03 3.97 -20.70
CA PRO A 11 18.90 4.30 -19.58
C PRO A 11 18.31 5.35 -18.63
N GLU A 12 17.47 6.26 -19.14
CA GLU A 12 16.77 7.25 -18.31
C GLU A 12 15.71 6.60 -17.42
N GLU A 13 14.87 5.71 -17.98
CA GLU A 13 13.86 4.97 -17.21
C GLU A 13 14.49 4.04 -16.16
N LEU A 14 15.65 3.43 -16.48
CA LEU A 14 16.41 2.65 -15.49
C LEU A 14 16.89 3.55 -14.34
N SER A 15 17.48 4.71 -14.64
CA SER A 15 17.93 5.65 -13.61
C SER A 15 16.79 6.21 -12.76
N GLN A 16 15.63 6.52 -13.37
CA GLN A 16 14.43 6.93 -12.64
C GLN A 16 13.92 5.83 -11.69
N ARG A 17 14.01 4.56 -12.08
CA ARG A 17 13.64 3.42 -11.24
C ARG A 17 14.63 3.18 -10.10
N GLU A 18 15.92 3.37 -10.33
CA GLU A 18 16.95 3.32 -9.28
C GLU A 18 16.73 4.40 -8.22
N LEU A 19 16.52 5.65 -8.66
CA LEU A 19 16.21 6.78 -7.76
C LEU A 19 14.92 6.54 -6.96
N TRP A 20 13.88 5.98 -7.58
CA TRP A 20 12.65 5.60 -6.87
C TRP A 20 12.89 4.50 -5.82
N ILE A 21 13.72 3.48 -6.12
CA ILE A 21 14.07 2.43 -5.15
C ILE A 21 14.82 3.02 -3.95
N GLU A 22 15.77 3.93 -4.19
CA GLU A 22 16.52 4.61 -3.12
C GLU A 22 15.60 5.48 -2.25
N GLU A 23 14.74 6.29 -2.87
CA GLU A 23 13.79 7.16 -2.17
C GLU A 23 12.76 6.35 -1.36
N TYR A 24 12.14 5.34 -1.97
CA TYR A 24 11.18 4.45 -1.32
C TYR A 24 11.82 3.72 -0.13
N SER A 25 13.03 3.18 -0.32
CA SER A 25 13.78 2.51 0.74
C SER A 25 14.13 3.47 1.88
N ALA A 26 14.51 4.72 1.58
CA ALA A 26 14.76 5.74 2.59
C ALA A 26 13.48 6.10 3.37
N ARG A 27 12.34 6.25 2.68
CA ARG A 27 11.02 6.52 3.29
C ARG A 27 10.59 5.41 4.25
N VAL A 28 10.71 4.15 3.83
CA VAL A 28 10.41 2.96 4.66
C VAL A 28 11.29 2.93 5.92
N ASN A 29 12.61 3.11 5.77
CA ASN A 29 13.56 3.03 6.88
C ASN A 29 13.47 4.19 7.89
N ALA A 30 12.93 5.35 7.49
CA ALA A 30 12.90 6.56 8.32
C ALA A 30 11.66 6.69 9.23
N ARG A 31 10.69 5.78 9.14
CA ARG A 31 9.41 5.88 9.86
C ARG A 31 9.51 5.42 11.33
N PRO A 32 8.63 5.92 12.23
CA PRO A 32 8.65 5.54 13.64
C PRO A 32 8.33 4.05 13.86
N ARG A 33 8.98 3.43 14.86
CA ARG A 33 8.80 2.00 15.21
C ARG A 33 7.67 1.74 16.20
N ASP A 34 7.06 2.81 16.73
CA ASP A 34 5.99 2.81 17.73
C ASP A 34 4.61 3.18 17.15
N LEU A 35 4.47 3.08 15.82
CA LEU A 35 3.19 3.28 15.13
C LEU A 35 2.12 2.30 15.65
N PRO A 36 0.84 2.73 15.78
CA PRO A 36 -0.24 1.83 16.20
C PRO A 36 -0.38 0.65 15.24
N LEU A 37 -0.57 -0.57 15.77
CA LEU A 37 -0.83 -1.81 15.03
C LEU A 37 -2.24 -1.86 14.39
N ARG A 38 -2.69 -0.73 13.85
CA ARG A 38 -3.91 -0.60 13.04
C ARG A 38 -3.51 -0.47 11.59
N CYS A 39 -4.26 -1.10 10.70
CA CYS A 39 -4.15 -0.83 9.28
C CYS A 39 -4.39 0.67 9.01
N PRO A 40 -3.49 1.40 8.31
CA PRO A 40 -3.65 2.83 8.06
C PRO A 40 -4.85 3.12 7.15
N CYS A 41 -5.34 2.13 6.38
CA CYS A 41 -6.51 2.24 5.52
C CYS A 41 -7.84 2.10 6.29
N CYS A 42 -8.11 0.94 6.90
CA CYS A 42 -9.41 0.67 7.54
C CYS A 42 -9.47 0.92 9.06
N GLY A 43 -8.34 1.19 9.72
CA GLY A 43 -8.25 1.39 11.17
C GLY A 43 -8.39 0.13 12.04
N CYS A 44 -8.62 -1.04 11.44
CA CYS A 44 -8.74 -2.30 12.17
C CYS A 44 -7.37 -2.81 12.64
N ARG A 45 -7.32 -3.44 13.83
CA ARG A 45 -6.11 -4.06 14.39
C ARG A 45 -5.82 -5.43 13.76
N THR A 46 -5.52 -5.44 12.46
CA THR A 46 -5.15 -6.66 11.72
C THR A 46 -3.66 -6.91 11.68
N LEU A 47 -2.83 -5.93 12.04
CA LEU A 47 -1.38 -5.98 11.88
C LEU A 47 -0.72 -6.50 13.17
N THR A 48 0.32 -7.32 13.03
CA THR A 48 1.17 -7.78 14.14
C THR A 48 2.43 -6.91 14.28
N GLU A 49 2.92 -6.34 13.18
CA GLU A 49 4.02 -5.38 13.14
C GLU A 49 3.72 -4.29 12.08
N ARG A 50 4.12 -3.04 12.33
CA ARG A 50 4.01 -1.96 11.34
C ARG A 50 5.24 -1.94 10.44
N ILE A 51 5.04 -1.61 9.16
CA ILE A 51 6.09 -1.54 8.13
C ILE A 51 6.72 -2.91 7.83
N ALA A 52 5.99 -3.99 8.12
CA ALA A 52 6.39 -5.37 7.87
C ALA A 52 5.82 -5.96 6.57
N PHE A 53 5.22 -5.12 5.71
CA PHE A 53 4.55 -5.54 4.47
C PHE A 53 3.40 -6.54 4.69
N GLU A 54 2.74 -6.44 5.84
CA GLU A 54 1.55 -7.22 6.15
C GLU A 54 0.33 -6.68 5.37
N ILE A 55 -0.41 -7.59 4.73
CA ILE A 55 -1.66 -7.29 4.04
C ILE A 55 -2.82 -7.35 5.03
N CYS A 56 -3.63 -6.29 5.08
CA CYS A 56 -4.79 -6.22 5.96
C CYS A 56 -5.95 -7.10 5.46
N ASP A 57 -6.25 -8.21 6.15
CA ASP A 57 -7.43 -9.07 5.92
C ASP A 57 -8.78 -8.33 5.72
N VAL A 58 -8.94 -7.13 6.29
CA VAL A 58 -10.21 -6.40 6.31
C VAL A 58 -10.37 -5.45 5.11
N CYS A 59 -9.27 -5.03 4.47
CA CYS A 59 -9.34 -4.08 3.35
C CYS A 59 -8.32 -4.32 2.23
N PHE A 60 -7.45 -5.33 2.34
CA PHE A 60 -6.40 -5.68 1.38
C PHE A 60 -5.34 -4.60 1.10
N TRP A 61 -5.17 -3.62 2.02
CA TRP A 61 -4.04 -2.69 1.97
C TRP A 61 -2.78 -3.33 2.58
N GLU A 62 -1.63 -3.21 1.91
CA GLU A 62 -0.32 -3.67 2.41
C GLU A 62 0.40 -2.55 3.17
N ASP A 63 0.84 -2.79 4.41
CA ASP A 63 1.49 -1.77 5.25
C ASP A 63 2.99 -1.60 4.93
N ASP A 64 3.26 -0.70 3.98
CA ASP A 64 4.59 -0.17 3.65
C ASP A 64 4.99 1.04 4.53
N GLY A 65 4.21 1.34 5.59
CA GLY A 65 4.41 2.50 6.44
C GLY A 65 3.93 3.84 5.84
N GLN A 66 3.01 3.83 4.86
CA GLN A 66 2.22 5.02 4.50
C GLN A 66 1.21 5.35 5.62
N ASP A 67 1.05 6.65 5.92
CA ASP A 67 0.15 7.10 6.99
C ASP A 67 -0.37 8.52 6.70
N ASP A 68 -1.02 9.18 7.67
CA ASP A 68 -1.71 10.48 7.47
C ASP A 68 -0.85 11.57 6.81
N GLY A 69 0.44 11.62 7.10
CA GLY A 69 1.36 12.65 6.60
C GLY A 69 1.64 12.59 5.10
N ASP A 70 1.55 11.41 4.49
CA ASP A 70 1.79 11.15 3.06
C ASP A 70 0.58 10.48 2.38
N ALA A 71 -0.59 10.48 3.00
CA ALA A 71 -1.78 9.73 2.53
C ALA A 71 -2.31 10.13 1.14
N ASN A 72 -1.92 11.29 0.61
CA ASN A 72 -2.28 11.73 -0.75
C ASN A 72 -1.36 11.16 -1.83
N GLU A 73 -0.16 10.74 -1.46
CA GLU A 73 0.86 10.32 -2.40
C GLU A 73 0.53 8.92 -2.93
N CYS A 74 0.63 8.75 -4.24
CA CYS A 74 0.76 7.43 -4.83
C CYS A 74 2.24 7.05 -4.74
N ARG A 75 2.60 6.17 -3.80
CA ARG A 75 4.00 5.76 -3.60
C ARG A 75 4.55 4.89 -4.74
N GLY A 76 3.69 4.21 -5.50
CA GLY A 76 4.09 3.01 -6.21
C GLY A 76 4.19 1.83 -5.24
N GLY A 77 5.08 0.88 -5.53
CA GLY A 77 5.33 -0.26 -4.63
C GLY A 77 4.13 -1.21 -4.54
N PRO A 78 3.87 -1.81 -3.36
CA PRO A 78 2.91 -2.92 -3.24
C PRO A 78 1.45 -2.51 -3.49
N ASN A 79 1.08 -1.27 -3.13
CA ASN A 79 -0.26 -0.72 -3.37
C ASN A 79 -0.39 -0.08 -4.78
N GLY A 80 0.62 -0.20 -5.65
CA GLY A 80 0.55 0.20 -7.05
C GLY A 80 0.24 1.69 -7.27
N SER A 81 -0.81 1.96 -8.05
CA SER A 81 -1.27 3.33 -8.36
C SER A 81 -2.20 3.94 -7.30
N LEU A 82 -2.48 3.22 -6.21
CA LEU A 82 -3.46 3.60 -5.20
C LEU A 82 -2.80 4.42 -4.07
N SER A 83 -3.34 5.61 -3.78
CA SER A 83 -2.97 6.37 -2.58
C SER A 83 -3.80 5.92 -1.38
N LEU A 84 -3.22 6.02 -0.18
CA LEU A 84 -3.91 5.67 1.07
C LEU A 84 -5.23 6.44 1.27
N ARG A 85 -5.32 7.71 0.83
CA ARG A 85 -6.58 8.49 0.83
C ARG A 85 -7.63 7.86 -0.08
N GLN A 86 -7.25 7.38 -1.26
CA GLN A 86 -8.17 6.69 -2.16
C GLN A 86 -8.59 5.33 -1.58
N ALA A 87 -7.65 4.56 -1.02
CA ALA A 87 -7.93 3.30 -0.34
C ALA A 87 -8.94 3.47 0.82
N ARG A 88 -8.78 4.51 1.65
CA ARG A 88 -9.74 4.88 2.71
C ARG A 88 -11.13 5.19 2.17
N ALA A 89 -11.23 5.96 1.09
CA ALA A 89 -12.51 6.30 0.46
C ALA A 89 -13.18 5.06 -0.18
N ASN A 90 -12.38 4.18 -0.78
CA ASN A 90 -12.80 2.91 -1.35
C ASN A 90 -13.33 1.95 -0.26
N TYR A 91 -12.61 1.82 0.86
CA TYR A 91 -13.04 1.00 1.99
C TYR A 91 -14.39 1.47 2.56
N LEU A 92 -14.60 2.79 2.70
CA LEU A 92 -15.87 3.37 3.13
C LEU A 92 -17.02 3.14 2.12
N ARG A 93 -16.71 2.89 0.84
CA ARG A 93 -17.70 2.70 -0.24
C ARG A 93 -18.08 1.23 -0.45
N PHE A 94 -17.12 0.31 -0.40
CA PHE A 94 -17.32 -1.11 -0.74
C PHE A 94 -16.51 -2.11 0.09
N GLY A 95 -15.82 -1.67 1.16
CA GLY A 95 -15.18 -2.57 2.12
C GLY A 95 -13.79 -3.09 1.74
N ALA A 96 -13.18 -2.63 0.64
CA ALA A 96 -11.81 -2.98 0.24
C ALA A 96 -11.03 -1.73 -0.21
N CYS A 97 -9.70 -1.82 -0.31
CA CYS A 97 -8.83 -0.75 -0.80
C CYS A 97 -9.06 -0.47 -2.29
N GLU A 98 -9.44 -1.48 -3.06
CA GLU A 98 -9.73 -1.44 -4.50
C GLU A 98 -10.85 -2.44 -4.84
N GLU A 99 -11.68 -2.14 -5.85
CA GLU A 99 -12.82 -3.00 -6.23
C GLU A 99 -12.39 -4.43 -6.61
N ALA A 100 -11.21 -4.57 -7.24
CA ALA A 100 -10.63 -5.86 -7.61
C ALA A 100 -10.27 -6.75 -6.40
N MET A 101 -10.21 -6.19 -5.19
CA MET A 101 -9.80 -6.90 -3.96
C MET A 101 -10.97 -7.29 -3.06
N ILE A 102 -12.22 -7.02 -3.47
CA ILE A 102 -13.43 -7.34 -2.69
C ILE A 102 -13.54 -8.84 -2.36
N GLU A 103 -13.15 -9.72 -3.28
CA GLU A 103 -13.18 -11.19 -3.05
C GLU A 103 -12.07 -11.69 -2.11
N ASN A 104 -11.09 -10.83 -1.76
CA ASN A 104 -9.95 -11.16 -0.92
C ASN A 104 -10.07 -10.61 0.53
N VAL A 105 -11.15 -9.88 0.86
CA VAL A 105 -11.35 -9.32 2.20
C VAL A 105 -12.39 -10.09 3.02
N ARG A 106 -12.32 -9.92 4.34
CA ARG A 106 -13.34 -10.39 5.29
C ARG A 106 -13.87 -9.25 6.15
N PRO A 107 -15.08 -9.38 6.73
CA PRO A 107 -15.53 -8.47 7.78
C PRO A 107 -14.54 -8.40 8.96
N PRO A 108 -14.41 -7.23 9.61
CA PRO A 108 -13.59 -7.08 10.81
C PRO A 108 -14.18 -7.87 11.98
N ARG A 109 -13.31 -8.47 12.78
CA ARG A 109 -13.67 -9.18 14.02
C ARG A 109 -13.96 -8.16 15.14
N PRO A 110 -14.80 -8.49 16.13
CA PRO A 110 -15.15 -7.55 17.21
C PRO A 110 -13.99 -7.03 18.05
N ASP A 111 -12.86 -7.75 18.09
CA ASP A 111 -11.61 -7.37 18.74
C ASP A 111 -10.72 -6.44 17.89
N GLU A 112 -10.81 -6.53 16.56
CA GLU A 112 -10.06 -5.68 15.62
C GLU A 112 -10.60 -4.24 15.57
N LEU A 113 -11.86 -4.05 15.96
CA LEU A 113 -12.57 -2.75 16.00
C LEU A 113 -12.30 -1.93 17.28
N ARG A 114 -11.78 -2.56 18.34
CA ARG A 114 -11.48 -1.90 19.63
C ARG A 114 -10.17 -1.12 19.57
#